data_AF-A0A662CK66-F1
#
_entry.id   AF-A0A662CK66-F1
#
_cell.length_a   1.000
_cell.length_b   1.000
_cell.length_c   1.000
_cell.angle_alpha   90.00
_cell.angle_beta   90.00
_cell.angle_gamma   90.00
#
_symmetry.space_group_name_H-M   'P 1'
#
loop_
_entity.id
_entity.type
_entity.pdbx_description
1 polymer ?
#
loop_
_entity_poly.entity_id
_entity_poly.type
_entity_poly.pdbx_seq_one_letter_code
_entity_poly.pdbx_strand_id
1 'polypeptide(L)'
;MSSEHLSEIEKKALIEFRRRLEELFGGALMAVRLFGSKARGDFVEGSDVDVAVVVKGPLDRETVEKIYEVAFDINFAADYAFYLWDRK
;
A
#
# COMPACT_ATOMS: atom_id res chain seq x y z
N MET A 1 -4.47 -9.67 9.63
CA MET A 1 -4.73 -9.41 8.20
C MET A 1 -4.84 -10.75 7.54
N SER A 2 -5.99 -11.12 6.97
CA SER A 2 -6.07 -12.34 6.17
C SER A 2 -5.35 -12.08 4.85
N SER A 3 -4.03 -12.25 4.84
CA SER A 3 -3.17 -12.25 3.65
C SER A 3 -3.32 -13.54 2.83
N GLU A 4 -4.45 -14.23 3.01
CA GLU A 4 -4.73 -15.57 2.50
C GLU A 4 -4.86 -15.58 0.96
N HIS A 5 -5.23 -14.43 0.39
CA HIS A 5 -5.42 -14.21 -1.05
C HIS A 5 -4.24 -13.52 -1.74
N LEU A 6 -3.14 -13.30 -1.01
CA LEU A 6 -1.95 -12.66 -1.55
C LEU A 6 -0.91 -13.70 -1.95
N SER A 7 -0.26 -13.48 -3.09
CA SER A 7 0.94 -14.20 -3.48
C SER A 7 2.11 -13.88 -2.53
N GLU A 8 3.14 -14.71 -2.56
CA GLU A 8 4.35 -14.46 -1.75
C GLU A 8 5.07 -13.17 -2.13
N ILE A 9 4.99 -12.76 -3.40
CA ILE A 9 5.57 -11.49 -3.87
C ILE A 9 4.76 -10.31 -3.31
N GLU A 10 3.42 -10.37 -3.41
CA GLU A 10 2.53 -9.34 -2.87
C GLU A 10 2.71 -9.19 -1.35
N LYS A 11 2.82 -10.31 -0.61
CA LYS A 11 3.09 -10.28 0.83
C LYS A 11 4.41 -9.57 1.15
N LYS A 12 5.49 -9.89 0.42
CA LYS A 12 6.80 -9.26 0.61
C LYS A 12 6.76 -7.77 0.30
N ALA A 13 6.09 -7.38 -0.79
CA ALA A 13 5.90 -5.99 -1.17
C ALA A 13 5.15 -5.20 -0.08
N LEU A 14 4.07 -5.75 0.48
CA LEU A 14 3.32 -5.09 1.54
C LEU A 14 4.10 -4.96 2.86
N ILE A 15 4.89 -5.98 3.21
CA ILE A 15 5.76 -5.93 4.39
C ILE A 15 6.79 -4.81 4.23
N GLU A 16 7.45 -4.74 3.07
CA GLU A 16 8.45 -3.70 2.78
C GLU A 16 7.81 -2.31 2.70
N PHE A 17 6.63 -2.19 2.09
CA PHE A 17 5.88 -0.94 2.02
C PHE A 17 5.56 -0.41 3.41
N ARG A 18 4.99 -1.27 4.26
CA ARG A 18 4.71 -0.92 5.65
C ARG A 18 5.99 -0.51 6.39
N ARG A 19 7.09 -1.27 6.25
CA ARG A 19 8.36 -0.96 6.92
C ARG A 19 8.88 0.43 6.55
N ARG A 20 8.91 0.75 5.25
CA ARG A 20 9.38 2.07 4.77
C ARG A 20 8.47 3.21 5.24
N LEU A 21 7.16 3.00 5.26
CA LEU A 21 6.23 4.00 5.81
C LEU A 21 6.41 4.18 7.33
N GLU A 22 6.70 3.11 8.06
CA GLU A 22 7.02 3.19 9.51
C GLU A 22 8.30 3.98 9.75
N GLU A 23 9.31 3.84 8.88
CA GLU A 23 10.55 4.62 8.94
C GLU A 23 10.33 6.11 8.61
N LEU A 24 9.51 6.40 7.61
CA LEU A 24 9.22 7.78 7.18
C LEU A 24 8.35 8.55 8.18
N PHE A 25 7.29 7.91 8.68
CA PHE A 25 6.26 8.60 9.48
C PHE A 25 6.35 8.28 10.98
N GLY A 26 7.11 7.26 11.38
CA GLY A 26 7.25 6.87 12.79
C GLY A 26 5.90 6.72 13.50
N GLY A 27 5.77 7.37 14.65
CA GLY A 27 4.54 7.37 15.45
C GLY A 27 3.34 8.09 14.80
N ALA A 28 3.53 8.78 13.67
CA ALA A 28 2.44 9.35 12.89
C ALA A 28 1.77 8.32 11.97
N LEU A 29 2.41 7.20 11.62
CA LEU A 29 1.73 6.13 10.88
C LEU A 29 0.75 5.40 11.80
N MET A 30 -0.54 5.59 11.55
CA MET A 30 -1.60 4.98 12.37
C MET A 30 -1.98 3.59 11.86
N ALA A 31 -2.06 3.42 10.54
CA ALA A 31 -2.42 2.14 9.95
C ALA A 31 -1.97 2.01 8.49
N VAL A 32 -1.68 0.77 8.10
CA VAL A 32 -1.64 0.30 6.72
C VAL A 32 -2.59 -0.89 6.64
N ARG A 33 -3.58 -0.86 5.74
CA ARG A 33 -4.68 -1.84 5.68
C ARG A 33 -4.94 -2.30 4.24
N LEU A 34 -4.94 -3.61 4.03
CA LEU A 34 -5.41 -4.20 2.77
C LEU A 34 -6.92 -3.96 2.65
N PHE A 35 -7.36 -3.52 1.48
CA PHE A 35 -8.76 -3.43 1.10
C PHE A 35 -8.97 -3.99 -0.31
N GLY A 36 -10.11 -3.71 -0.92
CA GLY A 36 -10.36 -4.12 -2.30
C GLY A 36 -10.63 -5.62 -2.45
N SER A 37 -10.51 -6.12 -3.67
CA SER A 37 -10.98 -7.46 -4.04
C SER A 37 -10.14 -8.57 -3.42
N LYS A 38 -8.82 -8.37 -3.33
CA LYS A 38 -7.89 -9.28 -2.67
C LYS A 38 -8.18 -9.41 -1.16
N ALA A 39 -8.63 -8.34 -0.50
CA ALA A 39 -9.06 -8.43 0.90
C ALA A 39 -10.36 -9.23 1.08
N ARG A 40 -11.29 -9.11 0.13
CA ARG A 40 -12.62 -9.78 0.19
C ARG A 40 -12.60 -11.21 -0.34
N GLY A 41 -11.59 -11.58 -1.13
CA GLY A 41 -11.49 -12.88 -1.77
C GLY A 41 -12.29 -13.00 -3.08
N ASP A 42 -12.81 -11.90 -3.61
CA ASP A 42 -13.56 -11.83 -4.88
C ASP A 42 -12.69 -11.29 -6.05
N PHE A 43 -11.36 -11.42 -5.94
CA PHE A 43 -10.40 -11.00 -6.95
C PHE A 43 -10.38 -11.97 -8.15
N VAL A 44 -10.07 -11.42 -9.32
CA VAL A 44 -9.79 -12.19 -10.54
C VAL A 44 -8.29 -12.22 -10.83
N GLU A 45 -7.85 -13.11 -11.71
CA GLU A 45 -6.46 -13.13 -12.19
C GLU A 45 -6.05 -11.75 -12.72
N GLY A 46 -4.87 -11.28 -12.32
CA GLY A 46 -4.39 -9.93 -12.66
C GLY A 46 -4.98 -8.78 -11.83
N SER A 47 -5.80 -9.04 -10.80
CA SER A 47 -6.28 -7.97 -9.91
C SER A 47 -5.15 -7.33 -9.11
N ASP A 48 -5.19 -6.00 -8.99
CA ASP A 48 -4.28 -5.20 -8.18
C ASP A 48 -4.42 -5.47 -6.68
N VAL A 49 -3.44 -4.98 -5.91
CA VAL A 49 -3.43 -5.00 -4.43
C VAL A 49 -3.75 -3.60 -3.91
N ASP A 50 -4.91 -3.44 -3.29
CA ASP A 50 -5.37 -2.15 -2.76
C ASP A 50 -4.97 -1.96 -1.28
N VAL A 51 -4.31 -0.84 -0.96
CA VAL A 51 -3.85 -0.53 0.42
C VAL A 51 -4.25 0.87 0.87
N ALA A 52 -4.91 0.95 2.02
CA ALA A 52 -5.25 2.19 2.68
C ALA A 52 -4.16 2.54 3.71
N VAL A 53 -3.62 3.76 3.61
CA VAL A 53 -2.64 4.31 4.55
C VAL A 53 -3.30 5.40 5.38
N VAL A 54 -3.19 5.29 6.70
CA VAL A 54 -3.73 6.27 7.65
C VAL A 54 -2.55 6.89 8.40
N VAL A 55 -2.37 8.20 8.24
CA VAL A 55 -1.33 8.98 8.89
C VAL A 55 -1.98 10.05 9.76
N LYS A 56 -1.40 10.32 10.93
CA LYS A 56 -1.81 11.38 11.83
C LYS A 56 -1.24 12.71 11.36
N GLY A 57 -2.11 13.69 11.11
CA GLY A 57 -1.73 15.04 10.69
C GLY A 57 -2.41 15.45 9.38
N PRO A 58 -2.06 16.62 8.83
CA PRO A 58 -2.55 17.03 7.52
C PRO A 58 -2.01 16.09 6.44
N LEU A 59 -2.89 15.67 5.54
CA LEU A 59 -2.50 14.95 4.33
C LEU A 59 -2.14 15.98 3.26
N ASP A 60 -0.98 16.62 3.43
CA ASP A 60 -0.47 17.57 2.45
C ASP A 60 0.16 16.87 1.25
N ARG A 61 0.43 17.65 0.20
CA ARG A 61 0.98 17.14 -1.05
C ARG A 61 2.31 16.42 -0.86
N GLU A 62 3.17 16.92 0.02
CA GLU A 62 4.49 16.32 0.29
C GLU A 62 4.35 14.95 0.98
N THR A 63 3.45 14.83 1.96
CA THR A 63 3.14 13.56 2.63
C THR A 63 2.64 12.53 1.64
N VAL A 64 1.74 12.95 0.75
CA VAL A 64 1.18 12.11 -0.30
C VAL A 64 2.26 11.69 -1.30
N GLU A 65 3.09 12.63 -1.77
CA GLU A 65 4.21 12.35 -2.69
C GLU A 65 5.21 11.35 -2.10
N LYS A 66 5.57 11.45 -0.81
CA LYS A 66 6.44 10.46 -0.14
C LYS A 66 5.84 9.07 -0.10
N ILE A 67 4.53 8.94 0.15
CA ILE A 67 3.85 7.64 0.11
C ILE A 67 3.88 7.06 -1.31
N TYR A 68 3.66 7.91 -2.33
CA TYR A 68 3.75 7.52 -3.73
C TYR A 68 5.14 7.06 -4.13
N GLU A 69 6.20 7.76 -3.73
CA GLU A 69 7.58 7.38 -4.03
C GLU A 69 7.92 5.99 -3.49
N VAL A 70 7.54 5.71 -2.24
CA VAL A 70 7.75 4.38 -1.64
C VAL A 70 6.96 3.30 -2.39
N ALA A 71 5.69 3.57 -2.74
CA ALA A 71 4.87 2.62 -3.48
C ALA A 71 5.46 2.35 -4.88
N PHE A 72 5.92 3.40 -5.56
CA PHE A 72 6.55 3.32 -6.88
C PHE A 72 7.85 2.51 -6.84
N ASP A 73 8.73 2.75 -5.87
CA ASP A 73 9.98 2.00 -5.72
C ASP A 73 9.73 0.50 -5.55
N ILE A 74 8.73 0.13 -4.75
CA ILE A 74 8.39 -1.27 -4.49
C ILE A 74 7.78 -1.91 -5.74
N ASN A 75 6.90 -1.19 -6.42
CA ASN A 75 6.30 -1.62 -7.69
C ASN A 75 7.33 -1.84 -8.77
N PHE A 76 8.23 -0.87 -8.96
CA PHE A 76 9.28 -0.95 -9.95
C PHE A 76 10.26 -2.09 -9.66
N ALA A 77 10.55 -2.35 -8.38
CA ALA A 77 11.34 -3.49 -7.97
C ALA A 77 10.60 -4.84 -8.08
N ALA A 78 9.27 -4.83 -8.11
CA ALA A 78 8.42 -6.02 -8.12
C ALA A 78 7.80 -6.34 -9.50
N ASP A 79 7.97 -5.49 -10.52
CA ASP A 79 7.36 -5.61 -11.85
C ASP A 79 5.81 -5.50 -11.84
N TYR A 80 5.24 -4.60 -11.02
CA TYR A 80 3.78 -4.33 -10.93
C TYR A 80 3.44 -2.83 -11.04
N ALA A 81 2.22 -2.49 -11.48
CA ALA A 81 1.70 -1.12 -11.57
C ALA A 81 0.50 -0.92 -10.62
N PHE A 82 0.43 0.21 -9.91
CA PHE A 82 -0.75 0.59 -9.12
C PHE A 82 -1.47 1.79 -9.75
N TYR A 83 -2.81 1.76 -9.74
CA TYR A 83 -3.67 2.92 -9.91
C TYR A 83 -4.13 3.41 -8.53
N LEU A 84 -3.98 4.71 -8.25
CA LEU A 84 -4.42 5.30 -6.99
C LEU A 84 -5.62 6.23 -7.24
N TRP A 85 -6.68 6.02 -6.47
CA TRP A 85 -7.92 6.77 -6.53
C TRP A 85 -7.95 7.81 -5.41
N ASP A 86 -7.90 9.08 -5.79
CA ASP A 86 -8.16 10.21 -4.90
C ASP A 86 -9.63 10.65 -5.03
N ARG A 87 -10.36 10.60 -3.92
CA ARG A 87 -11.70 11.20 -3.84
C ARG A 87 -11.55 12.65 -3.41
N LYS A 88 -11.68 13.54 -4.40
CA LYS A 88 -12.25 14.87 -4.13
C LYS A 88 -13.62 14.76 -3.48
#